data_AF-K1TKK9-F1
#
_entry.id   AF-K1TKK9-F1
#
_cell.length_a   1.000
_cell.length_b   1.000
_cell.length_c   1.000
_cell.angle_alpha   90.00
_cell.angle_beta   90.00
_cell.angle_gamma   90.00
#
_symmetry.space_group_name_H-M   'P 1'
#
loop_
_entity.id
_entity.type
_entity.pdbx_description
1 polymer ?
#
loop_
_entity_poly.entity_id
_entity_poly.type
_entity_poly.pdbx_seq_one_letter_code
_entity_poly.pdbx_strand_id
1 'polypeptide(L)'
;MYLMASYGEGQYVEAYYDQQIYLNHKLIENKQLSLTEIQEKSAEFLVQFSGVSEVYSAHRLLLGPWSPQIERIRNSFHRKRSGDLLIEILPGWTIMQENSTDNRVVRTADIPAPLILWEEE
;
A
#
# COMPACT_ATOMS: atom_id res chain seq x y z
N MET A 1 -0.91 -9.90 -13.68
CA MET A 1 -0.91 -11.33 -14.10
C MET A 1 -1.46 -12.25 -13.01
N TYR A 2 -1.01 -12.14 -11.74
CA TYR A 2 -1.48 -12.98 -10.61
C TYR A 2 -3.01 -13.07 -10.45
N LEU A 3 -3.70 -11.94 -10.22
CA LEU A 3 -5.15 -11.93 -9.96
C LEU A 3 -5.99 -12.50 -11.11
N MET A 4 -5.58 -12.27 -12.36
CA MET A 4 -6.28 -12.85 -13.51
C MET A 4 -6.11 -14.38 -13.59
N ALA A 5 -4.93 -14.89 -13.23
CA ALA A 5 -4.68 -16.32 -13.17
C ALA A 5 -5.46 -17.00 -12.04
N SER A 6 -5.62 -16.32 -10.90
CA SER A 6 -6.31 -16.86 -9.72
C SER A 6 -7.84 -16.75 -9.79
N TYR A 7 -8.37 -15.69 -10.40
CA TYR A 7 -9.79 -15.34 -10.32
C TYR A 7 -10.49 -15.20 -11.70
N GLY A 8 -9.77 -15.53 -12.76
CA GLY A 8 -10.24 -15.43 -14.15
C GLY A 8 -10.02 -14.05 -14.77
N GLU A 9 -10.43 -13.89 -16.02
CA GLU A 9 -10.22 -12.64 -16.76
C GLU A 9 -10.91 -11.44 -16.09
N GLY A 10 -10.21 -10.30 -16.07
CA GLY A 10 -10.74 -9.04 -15.56
C GLY A 10 -9.64 -8.05 -15.14
N GLN A 11 -9.97 -6.76 -15.13
CA GLN A 11 -9.09 -5.71 -14.64
C GLN A 11 -9.31 -5.51 -13.12
N TYR A 12 -8.57 -6.27 -12.32
CA TYR A 12 -8.69 -6.24 -10.84
C TYR A 12 -8.03 -5.04 -10.18
N VAL A 13 -7.09 -4.37 -10.86
CA VAL A 13 -6.41 -3.16 -10.36
C VAL A 13 -6.92 -1.96 -11.15
N GLU A 14 -7.52 -0.99 -10.46
CA GLU A 14 -7.97 0.26 -11.07
C GLU A 14 -6.82 1.26 -11.21
N ALA A 15 -5.98 1.36 -10.18
CA ALA A 15 -4.88 2.31 -10.14
C ALA A 15 -3.74 1.83 -9.24
N TYR A 16 -2.56 2.38 -9.50
CA TYR A 16 -1.42 2.35 -8.61
C TYR A 16 -0.92 3.78 -8.43
N TYR A 17 -0.84 4.24 -7.18
CA TYR A 17 -0.39 5.58 -6.87
C TYR A 17 0.20 5.61 -5.46
N ASP A 18 1.33 6.30 -5.29
CA ASP A 18 2.00 6.48 -4.00
C ASP A 18 2.17 5.18 -3.21
N GLN A 19 2.71 4.16 -3.88
CA GLN A 19 2.94 2.82 -3.34
C GLN A 19 1.67 2.08 -2.88
N GLN A 20 0.50 2.57 -3.27
CA GLN A 20 -0.78 1.97 -2.96
C GLN A 20 -1.42 1.38 -4.21
N ILE A 21 -2.00 0.20 -4.07
CA ILE A 21 -2.82 -0.45 -5.10
C ILE A 21 -4.29 -0.24 -4.76
N TYR A 22 -5.05 0.21 -5.76
CA TYR A 22 -6.49 0.37 -5.71
C TYR A 22 -7.15 -0.75 -6.49
N LEU A 23 -7.95 -1.58 -5.82
CA LEU A 23 -8.63 -2.71 -6.43
C LEU A 23 -9.98 -2.28 -7.02
N ASN A 24 -10.40 -2.99 -8.07
CA ASN A 24 -11.70 -2.77 -8.68
C ASN A 24 -12.81 -3.43 -7.85
N HIS A 25 -13.35 -2.70 -6.88
CA HIS A 25 -14.37 -3.22 -5.97
C HIS A 25 -15.64 -3.66 -6.71
N LYS A 26 -16.02 -2.93 -7.77
CA LYS A 26 -17.20 -3.28 -8.59
C LYS A 26 -17.02 -4.63 -9.28
N LEU A 27 -15.85 -4.87 -9.87
CA LEU A 27 -15.54 -6.15 -10.52
C LEU A 27 -15.52 -7.30 -9.52
N ILE A 28 -14.90 -7.08 -8.36
CA ILE A 28 -14.80 -8.07 -7.28
C ILE A 28 -16.19 -8.45 -6.78
N GLU A 29 -17.05 -7.46 -6.52
CA GLU A 29 -18.44 -7.65 -6.10
C GLU A 29 -19.27 -8.38 -7.17
N ASN A 30 -19.16 -7.96 -8.44
CA ASN A 30 -19.87 -8.60 -9.56
C ASN A 30 -19.49 -10.08 -9.72
N LYS A 31 -18.24 -10.44 -9.44
CA LYS A 31 -17.75 -11.83 -9.45
C LYS A 31 -18.03 -12.59 -8.15
N GLN A 32 -18.67 -11.95 -7.17
CA GLN A 32 -18.98 -12.52 -5.85
C GLN A 32 -17.72 -13.00 -5.10
N LEU A 33 -16.62 -12.28 -5.29
CA LEU A 33 -15.34 -12.57 -4.64
C LEU A 33 -15.23 -11.78 -3.32
N SER A 34 -14.56 -12.37 -2.34
CA SER A 34 -14.26 -11.68 -1.08
C SER A 34 -13.15 -10.65 -1.28
N LEU A 35 -13.46 -9.37 -1.01
CA LEU A 35 -12.45 -8.30 -1.06
C LEU A 35 -11.32 -8.57 -0.06
N THR A 36 -11.65 -9.02 1.15
CA THR A 36 -10.66 -9.39 2.18
C THR A 36 -9.71 -10.45 1.67
N GLU A 37 -10.23 -11.53 1.08
CA GLU A 37 -9.41 -12.64 0.60
C GLU A 37 -8.47 -12.19 -0.53
N ILE A 38 -8.98 -11.37 -1.46
CA ILE A 38 -8.16 -10.81 -2.55
C ILE A 38 -7.06 -9.92 -1.97
N GLN A 39 -7.38 -9.05 -1.01
CA GLN A 39 -6.38 -8.20 -0.37
C GLN A 39 -5.28 -9.03 0.31
N GLU A 40 -5.65 -10.03 1.11
CA GLU A 40 -4.71 -10.88 1.85
C GLU A 40 -3.82 -11.69 0.90
N LYS A 41 -4.40 -12.39 -0.08
CA LYS A 41 -3.62 -13.15 -1.08
C LYS A 41 -2.72 -12.26 -1.94
N SER A 42 -3.18 -11.06 -2.27
CA SER A 42 -2.34 -10.09 -2.98
C SER A 42 -1.17 -9.63 -2.13
N ALA A 43 -1.38 -9.36 -0.84
CA ALA A 43 -0.30 -9.00 0.08
C ALA A 43 0.72 -10.13 0.22
N GLU A 44 0.26 -11.37 0.38
CA GLU A 44 1.11 -12.57 0.45
C GLU A 44 1.91 -12.79 -0.84
N PHE A 45 1.34 -12.49 -1.99
CA PHE A 45 2.05 -12.57 -3.27
C PHE A 45 3.10 -11.45 -3.41
N LEU A 46 2.72 -10.21 -3.08
CA LEU A 46 3.57 -9.03 -3.26
C LEU A 46 4.77 -9.01 -2.30
N VAL A 47 4.66 -9.58 -1.10
CA VAL A 47 5.78 -9.65 -0.16
C VAL A 47 6.90 -10.61 -0.62
N GLN A 48 6.64 -11.47 -1.61
CA GLN A 48 7.65 -12.38 -2.18
C GLN A 48 8.68 -11.66 -3.07
N PHE A 49 8.43 -10.41 -3.45
CA PHE A 49 9.31 -9.66 -4.33
C PHE A 49 10.50 -9.10 -3.56
N SER A 50 11.71 -9.25 -4.10
CA SER A 50 12.97 -8.93 -3.39
C SER A 50 13.13 -7.48 -2.96
N GLY A 51 12.38 -6.55 -3.54
CA GLY A 51 12.38 -5.13 -3.15
C GLY A 51 11.30 -4.74 -2.16
N VAL A 52 10.45 -5.66 -1.75
CA VAL A 52 9.32 -5.38 -0.85
C VAL A 52 9.70 -5.78 0.58
N SER A 53 9.53 -4.85 1.51
CA SER A 53 9.74 -5.04 2.95
C SER A 53 8.49 -5.64 3.59
N GLU A 54 7.36 -4.95 3.46
CA GLU A 54 6.06 -5.37 3.96
C GLU A 54 4.96 -4.96 2.99
N VAL A 55 3.80 -5.62 3.10
CA VAL A 55 2.57 -5.21 2.42
C VAL A 55 1.44 -5.18 3.43
N TYR A 56 0.81 -4.02 3.56
CA TYR A 56 -0.32 -3.81 4.46
C TYR A 56 -1.62 -3.79 3.67
N SER A 57 -2.50 -4.76 3.92
CA SER A 57 -3.88 -4.67 3.42
C SER A 57 -4.70 -3.69 4.24
N ALA A 58 -5.66 -3.03 3.58
CA ALA A 58 -6.66 -2.20 4.25
C ALA A 58 -7.40 -3.00 5.33
N HIS A 59 -7.68 -4.28 5.08
CA HIS A 59 -8.23 -5.19 6.08
C HIS A 59 -7.34 -5.29 7.33
N ARG A 60 -6.03 -5.56 7.17
CA ARG A 60 -5.09 -5.66 8.29
C ARG A 60 -4.94 -4.34 9.05
N LEU A 61 -4.93 -3.20 8.35
CA LEU A 61 -4.82 -1.88 8.99
C LEU A 61 -6.07 -1.51 9.80
N LEU A 62 -7.26 -1.95 9.37
CA LEU A 62 -8.53 -1.60 10.01
C LEU A 62 -8.96 -2.59 11.09
N LEU A 63 -8.78 -3.89 10.85
CA LEU A 63 -9.34 -4.98 11.66
C LEU A 63 -8.27 -5.92 12.23
N GLY A 64 -7.00 -5.75 11.86
CA GLY A 64 -5.89 -6.54 12.38
C GLY A 64 -5.50 -6.18 13.81
N PRO A 65 -4.63 -7.00 14.43
CA PRO A 65 -4.12 -6.73 15.77
C PRO A 65 -3.31 -5.44 15.78
N TRP A 66 -3.42 -4.69 16.88
CA TRP A 66 -2.66 -3.46 17.07
C TRP A 66 -1.18 -3.74 17.39
N SER A 67 -0.30 -2.92 16.84
CA SER A 67 1.09 -2.78 17.26
C SER A 67 1.57 -1.34 17.06
N PRO A 68 2.62 -0.87 17.76
CA PRO A 68 3.16 0.48 17.58
C PRO A 68 3.58 0.76 16.13
N GLN A 69 4.10 -0.25 15.42
CA GLN A 69 4.50 -0.14 14.01
C GLN A 69 3.28 0.04 13.11
N ILE A 70 2.24 -0.80 13.29
CA ILE A 70 1.00 -0.73 12.52
C ILE A 70 0.28 0.60 12.77
N GLU A 71 0.33 1.12 13.99
CA GLU A 71 -0.31 2.40 14.32
C GLU A 71 0.27 3.57 13.53
N ARG A 72 1.60 3.62 13.35
CA ARG A 72 2.24 4.65 12.51
C ARG A 72 1.71 4.63 11.09
N ILE A 73 1.61 3.44 10.50
CA ILE A 73 1.08 3.25 9.15
C ILE A 73 -0.41 3.61 9.10
N ARG A 74 -1.19 3.14 10.07
CA ARG A 74 -2.63 3.41 10.20
C ARG A 74 -2.91 4.91 10.31
N ASN A 75 -2.05 5.70 10.95
CA ASN A 75 -2.20 7.16 11.05
C ASN A 75 -2.12 7.88 9.68
N SER A 76 -1.48 7.27 8.68
CA SER A 76 -1.47 7.75 7.29
C SER A 76 -2.58 7.17 6.42
N PHE A 77 -3.40 6.25 6.96
CA PHE A 77 -4.43 5.55 6.20
C PHE A 77 -5.80 6.22 6.35
N HIS A 78 -6.49 6.40 5.23
CA HIS A 78 -7.85 6.91 5.19
C HIS A 78 -8.75 5.99 4.37
N ARG A 79 -9.75 5.37 5.01
CA ARG A 79 -10.61 4.31 4.43
C ARG A 79 -11.23 4.61 3.06
N LYS A 80 -11.50 5.89 2.76
CA LYS A 80 -12.11 6.31 1.47
C LYS A 80 -11.12 6.82 0.41
N ARG A 81 -9.84 6.98 0.75
CA ARG A 81 -8.86 7.67 -0.11
C ARG A 81 -7.56 6.88 -0.31
N SER A 82 -7.19 6.10 0.70
CA SER A 82 -6.08 5.16 0.61
C SER A 82 -6.46 3.94 -0.21
N GLY A 83 -5.47 3.30 -0.81
CA GLY A 83 -5.64 2.05 -1.55
C GLY A 83 -5.92 0.86 -0.65
N ASP A 84 -6.20 -0.27 -1.29
CA ASP A 84 -6.50 -1.55 -0.63
C ASP A 84 -5.25 -2.27 -0.13
N LEU A 85 -4.09 -1.96 -0.73
CA LEU A 85 -2.78 -2.48 -0.35
C LEU A 85 -1.78 -1.33 -0.33
N LEU A 86 -1.02 -1.18 0.75
CA LEU A 86 0.14 -0.31 0.83
C LEU A 86 1.40 -1.17 0.80
N ILE A 87 2.32 -0.85 -0.11
CA ILE A 87 3.57 -1.57 -0.29
C ILE A 87 4.69 -0.76 0.37
N GLU A 88 5.35 -1.36 1.36
CA GLU A 88 6.58 -0.80 1.90
C GLU A 88 7.77 -1.37 1.11
N ILE A 89 8.55 -0.50 0.50
CA ILE A 89 9.71 -0.87 -0.32
C ILE A 89 10.99 -0.80 0.53
N LEU A 90 11.91 -1.73 0.30
CA LEU A 90 13.20 -1.74 0.97
C LEU A 90 14.02 -0.49 0.64
N PRO A 91 14.73 0.10 1.62
CA PRO A 91 15.66 1.20 1.38
C PRO A 91 16.71 0.85 0.32
N GLY A 92 17.08 1.83 -0.51
CA GLY A 92 18.06 1.68 -1.60
C GLY A 92 17.44 1.24 -2.93
N TRP A 93 16.18 0.79 -2.95
CA TRP A 93 15.46 0.57 -4.19
C TRP A 93 14.99 1.90 -4.81
N THR A 94 14.87 1.92 -6.13
CA THR A 94 14.33 3.06 -6.88
C THR A 94 12.98 2.69 -7.44
N ILE A 95 11.96 3.49 -7.12
CA ILE A 95 10.64 3.36 -7.74
C ILE A 95 10.68 4.11 -9.06
N MET A 96 10.52 3.37 -10.15
CA MET A 96 10.43 3.92 -11.50
C MET A 96 8.97 4.10 -11.89
N GLN A 97 8.63 5.29 -12.40
CA GLN A 97 7.32 5.55 -12.99
C GLN A 97 7.46 5.53 -14.51
N GLU A 98 6.70 4.68 -15.20
CA GLU A 98 6.80 4.54 -16.67
C GLU A 98 6.56 5.87 -17.42
N ASN A 99 5.74 6.76 -16.86
CA ASN A 99 5.27 7.99 -17.52
C ASN A 99 5.79 9.28 -16.86
N SER A 100 6.78 9.20 -15.96
CA SER A 100 7.30 10.36 -15.25
C SER A 100 8.83 10.28 -15.13
N THR A 101 9.49 11.43 -15.18
CA THR A 101 10.93 11.53 -14.88
C THR A 101 11.21 11.57 -13.38
N ASP A 102 10.18 11.57 -12.53
CA ASP A 102 10.30 11.56 -11.07
C ASP A 102 10.58 10.14 -10.55
N ASN A 103 11.84 9.73 -10.65
CA ASN A 103 12.33 8.50 -10.03
C ASN A 103 12.73 8.77 -8.58
N ARG A 104 12.17 7.99 -7.65
CA ARG A 104 12.40 8.19 -6.22
C ARG A 104 13.17 7.03 -5.62
N VAL A 105 14.32 7.34 -5.02
CA VAL A 105 15.09 6.39 -4.21
C VAL A 105 14.44 6.30 -2.83
N VAL A 106 14.12 5.09 -2.41
CA VAL A 106 13.55 4.82 -1.09
C VAL A 106 14.65 4.91 -0.04
N ARG A 107 14.38 5.63 1.05
CA ARG A 107 15.34 5.88 2.14
C ARG A 107 14.70 5.49 3.46
N THR A 108 15.49 4.94 4.38
CA THR A 108 15.04 4.57 5.73
C THR A 108 14.79 5.79 6.63
N ALA A 109 15.45 6.91 6.34
CA ALA A 109 15.49 8.03 7.28
C ALA A 109 14.09 8.63 7.46
N ASP A 110 13.51 8.43 8.64
CA ASP A 110 12.51 9.35 9.20
C ASP A 110 13.14 10.75 9.10
N ILE A 111 12.46 11.69 8.44
CA ILE A 111 12.97 13.06 8.31
C ILE A 111 12.62 13.76 9.62
N PRO A 112 13.57 13.96 10.57
CA PRO A 112 13.28 14.73 11.76
C PRO A 112 12.93 16.16 11.32
N ALA A 113 11.68 16.56 11.56
CA ALA A 113 11.24 17.93 11.33
C ALA A 113 11.47 18.72 12.63
N PRO A 114 12.30 19.79 12.62
CA PRO A 114 12.49 20.61 13.81
C PRO A 114 11.20 21.35 14.18
N LEU A 115 10.83 21.32 15.45
CA LEU A 115 9.80 22.20 16.01
C LEU A 115 10.49 23.30 16.80
N ILE A 116 10.37 24.53 16.34
CA ILE A 116 10.93 25.71 17.01
C ILE A 116 9.78 26.50 17.59
N LEU A 117 9.80 26.70 18.91
CA LEU A 117 8.86 27.55 19.64
C LEU A 117 9.62 28.77 20.16
N TRP A 118 9.02 29.95 20.08
CA TRP A 118 9.57 31.19 20.64
C TRP A 118 8.43 32.05 21.19
N GLU A 119 8.73 32.89 22.18
CA GLU A 119 7.81 33.79 22.87
C GLU A 119 8.30 35.24 22.68
N GLU A 120 7.40 36.16 22.34
CA GLU A 120 7.66 37.61 22.36
C GLU A 120 7.34 38.17 23.75
N GLU A 121 8.25 38.97 24.32
CA GLU A 121 8.03 39.76 25.55
C GLU A 121 7.04 40.92 25.34
#